data_AF-A0A3A0AK65-F1
#
_entry.id   AF-A0A3A0AK65-F1
#
_cell.length_a   1.000
_cell.length_b   1.000
_cell.length_c   1.000
_cell.angle_alpha   90.00
_cell.angle_beta   90.00
_cell.angle_gamma   90.00
#
_symmetry.space_group_name_H-M   'P 1'
#
loop_
_entity.id
_entity.type
_entity.pdbx_description
1 polymer ?
#
loop_
_entity_poly.entity_id
_entity_poly.type
_entity_poly.pdbx_seq_one_letter_code
_entity_poly.pdbx_strand_id
1 'polypeptide(L)'
;MLTMRVTFHSSHIYGDFSSRELTVDILREDDARGTTTADQISFEVPADFHTHNDSVAAALMTLVGRSCSQVSFSFPISQHCADLLRLHYGLVDVGPVDPSLEPRRPGRFLGLMLSGGFDSMALWLVLRRVLGDAFKVVTTEFGRGFSFEARGYTQFRRDVSCRTNFRSKGFADQGRFTAAVPLLFADYADLAAVTTGHHFVHTPLSIDSMREGGRFLFLDEDRPLQAGGLTKSISCAG
;
A
#
# COMPACT_ATOMS: atom_id res chain seq x y z
N MET A 1 -1.87 -10.06 28.15
CA MET A 1 -2.13 -10.29 26.72
C MET A 1 -0.82 -10.66 26.07
N LEU A 2 -0.81 -11.67 25.21
CA LEU A 2 0.37 -12.05 24.46
C LEU A 2 0.59 -11.02 23.34
N THR A 3 1.84 -10.60 23.14
CA THR A 3 2.18 -9.47 22.27
C THR A 3 2.90 -10.00 21.04
N MET A 4 2.44 -9.64 19.84
CA MET A 4 3.18 -9.90 18.61
C MET A 4 3.78 -8.57 18.13
N ARG A 5 5.10 -8.54 17.98
CA ARG A 5 5.85 -7.37 17.53
C ARG A 5 6.35 -7.58 16.11
N VAL A 6 6.33 -6.52 15.31
CA VAL A 6 7.04 -6.48 14.03
C VAL A 6 7.98 -5.27 13.97
N THR A 7 9.19 -5.49 13.46
CA THR A 7 10.18 -4.45 13.21
C THR A 7 10.52 -4.44 11.72
N PHE A 8 10.50 -3.25 11.12
CA PHE A 8 10.83 -3.02 9.72
C PHE A 8 12.11 -2.21 9.60
N HIS A 9 13.10 -2.75 8.89
CA HIS A 9 14.27 -2.00 8.44
C HIS A 9 14.18 -1.81 6.93
N SER A 10 14.05 -0.56 6.47
CA SER A 10 13.88 -0.28 5.04
C SER A 10 15.07 0.50 4.49
N SER A 11 15.56 0.08 3.32
CA SER A 11 16.71 0.72 2.66
C SER A 11 16.43 2.11 2.11
N HIS A 12 15.16 2.55 2.06
CA HIS A 12 14.81 3.83 1.45
C HIS A 12 15.46 5.04 2.14
N ILE A 13 15.78 4.93 3.43
CA ILE A 13 16.44 5.98 4.20
C ILE A 13 17.85 6.30 3.71
N TYR A 14 18.48 5.39 2.98
CA TYR A 14 19.82 5.62 2.44
C TYR A 14 19.80 6.52 1.20
N GLY A 15 18.66 6.64 0.52
CA GLY A 15 18.49 7.48 -0.67
C GLY A 15 19.28 7.05 -1.91
N ASP A 16 19.99 5.92 -1.85
CA ASP A 16 20.72 5.35 -2.99
C ASP A 16 19.93 4.19 -3.59
N PHE A 17 19.39 4.42 -4.78
CA PHE A 17 18.67 3.42 -5.57
C PHE A 17 19.40 3.11 -6.89
N SER A 18 20.71 3.28 -6.95
CA SER A 18 21.52 2.93 -8.13
C SER A 18 21.37 1.46 -8.56
N SER A 19 21.14 0.56 -7.60
CA SER A 19 20.81 -0.85 -7.82
C SER A 19 19.39 -1.09 -8.35
N ARG A 20 18.54 -0.05 -8.38
CA ARG A 20 17.11 -0.09 -8.72
C ARG A 20 16.28 -0.99 -7.80
N GLU A 21 16.69 -1.08 -6.54
CA GLU A 21 16.02 -1.93 -5.56
C GLU A 21 15.86 -1.23 -4.21
N LEU A 22 14.65 -1.32 -3.66
CA LEU A 22 14.34 -1.02 -2.27
C LEU A 22 14.12 -2.33 -1.53
N THR A 23 14.89 -2.58 -0.48
CA THR A 23 14.77 -3.77 0.37
C THR A 23 14.16 -3.42 1.72
N VAL A 24 13.44 -4.38 2.28
CA VAL A 24 12.87 -4.28 3.63
C VAL A 24 13.11 -5.58 4.37
N ASP A 25 13.88 -5.51 5.44
CA ASP A 25 14.00 -6.59 6.41
C ASP A 25 12.84 -6.49 7.42
N ILE A 26 12.20 -7.63 7.66
CA ILE A 26 11.01 -7.75 8.49
C ILE A 26 11.31 -8.78 9.58
N LEU A 27 11.39 -8.31 10.81
CA LEU A 27 11.55 -9.15 11.99
C LEU A 27 10.19 -9.28 12.69
N ARG A 28 9.73 -10.50 12.94
CA ARG A 28 8.50 -10.78 13.71
C ARG A 28 8.85 -11.54 14.97
N GLU A 29 8.37 -11.05 16.11
CA GLU A 29 8.55 -11.67 17.42
C GLU A 29 7.17 -12.07 17.97
N ASP A 30 7.01 -13.34 18.31
CA ASP A 30 5.82 -13.89 18.97
C ASP A 30 6.21 -14.34 20.39
N ASP A 31 5.92 -13.48 21.37
CA ASP A 31 6.24 -13.72 22.78
C ASP A 31 5.54 -14.97 23.33
N ALA A 32 4.36 -15.31 22.81
CA ALA A 32 3.61 -16.48 23.26
C ALA A 32 4.31 -17.78 22.91
N ARG A 33 4.93 -17.80 21.73
CA ARG A 33 5.62 -18.96 21.19
C ARG A 33 7.11 -18.93 21.48
N GLY A 34 7.66 -17.80 21.92
CA GLY A 34 9.09 -17.60 22.07
C GLY A 34 9.82 -17.73 20.74
N THR A 35 9.20 -17.31 19.64
CA THR A 35 9.74 -17.46 18.29
C THR A 35 10.01 -16.11 17.64
N THR A 36 11.16 -16.03 16.95
CA THR A 36 11.51 -14.90 16.11
C THR A 36 11.69 -15.39 14.67
N THR A 37 11.03 -14.73 13.72
CA THR A 37 11.21 -14.99 12.28
C THR A 37 11.72 -13.74 11.59
N ALA A 38 12.65 -13.91 10.66
CA ALA A 38 13.21 -12.84 9.85
C ALA A 38 12.98 -13.14 8.37
N ASP A 39 12.43 -12.16 7.66
CA ASP A 39 12.21 -12.21 6.22
C ASP A 39 12.75 -10.94 5.57
N GLN A 40 13.08 -11.03 4.28
CA GLN A 40 13.42 -9.87 3.47
C GLN A 40 12.50 -9.85 2.25
N ILE A 41 11.92 -8.68 1.99
CA ILE A 41 11.18 -8.38 0.76
C ILE A 41 11.89 -7.30 -0.04
N SER A 42 11.65 -7.27 -1.35
CA SER A 42 12.19 -6.23 -2.22
C SER A 42 11.17 -5.66 -3.20
N PHE A 43 11.43 -4.44 -3.64
CA PHE A 43 10.67 -3.68 -4.61
C PHE A 43 11.63 -3.11 -5.65
N GLU A 44 11.39 -3.40 -6.93
CA GLU A 44 12.12 -2.77 -8.03
C GLU A 44 11.66 -1.32 -8.16
N VAL A 45 12.60 -0.38 -8.07
CA VAL A 45 12.35 1.06 -8.07
C VAL A 45 13.27 1.78 -9.08
N PRO A 46 12.86 2.95 -9.62
CA PRO A 46 13.73 3.80 -10.42
C PRO A 46 14.99 4.26 -9.66
N ALA A 47 16.04 4.64 -10.38
CA ALA A 47 17.29 5.08 -9.76
C ALA A 47 17.18 6.45 -9.06
N ASP A 48 16.23 7.26 -9.49
CA ASP A 48 15.84 8.57 -8.94
C ASP A 48 14.61 8.48 -8.03
N PHE A 49 14.31 7.26 -7.54
CA PHE A 49 13.18 7.01 -6.67
C PHE A 49 13.28 7.82 -5.37
N HIS A 50 12.13 8.30 -4.91
CA HIS A 50 11.97 8.98 -3.64
C HIS A 50 10.56 8.73 -3.11
N THR A 51 10.44 8.68 -1.79
CA THR A 51 9.18 8.41 -1.09
C THR A 51 9.21 9.08 0.28
N HIS A 52 8.05 9.49 0.76
CA HIS A 52 7.86 9.94 2.12
C HIS A 52 7.84 8.75 3.09
N ASN A 53 8.33 8.94 4.32
CA ASN A 53 8.37 7.90 5.35
C ASN A 53 6.96 7.35 5.66
N ASP A 54 5.97 8.24 5.81
CA ASP A 54 4.57 7.85 6.03
C ASP A 54 4.04 6.90 4.95
N SER A 55 4.40 7.14 3.68
CA SER A 55 4.03 6.27 2.55
C SER A 55 4.62 4.87 2.71
N VAL A 56 5.89 4.78 3.10
CA VAL A 56 6.57 3.49 3.34
C VAL A 56 5.95 2.76 4.51
N ALA A 57 5.75 3.44 5.65
CA ALA A 57 5.13 2.83 6.83
C ALA A 57 3.71 2.32 6.53
N ALA A 58 2.89 3.14 5.88
CA ALA A 58 1.56 2.74 5.44
C ALA A 58 1.59 1.53 4.50
N ALA A 59 2.49 1.53 3.50
CA ALA A 59 2.65 0.42 2.56
C ALA A 59 2.98 -0.89 3.29
N LEU A 60 3.95 -0.85 4.22
CA LEU A 60 4.37 -2.03 4.98
C LEU A 60 3.27 -2.55 5.91
N MET A 61 2.50 -1.65 6.51
CA MET A 61 1.34 -2.04 7.32
C MET A 61 0.25 -2.72 6.50
N THR A 62 0.10 -2.41 5.21
CA THR A 62 -0.84 -3.14 4.34
C THR A 62 -0.43 -4.59 4.08
N LEU A 63 0.85 -4.94 4.27
CA LEU A 63 1.39 -6.29 4.08
C LEU A 63 1.26 -7.17 5.33
N VAL A 64 1.41 -6.59 6.52
CA VAL A 64 1.33 -7.34 7.79
C VAL A 64 -0.06 -7.36 8.40
N GLY A 65 -0.91 -6.39 8.08
CA GLY A 65 -2.29 -6.38 8.55
C GLY A 65 -2.41 -6.16 10.06
N ARG A 66 -3.42 -6.81 10.66
CA ARG A 66 -3.74 -6.71 12.10
C ARG A 66 -3.09 -7.79 12.97
N SER A 67 -2.14 -8.56 12.43
CA SER A 67 -1.54 -9.68 13.18
C SER A 67 -0.67 -9.22 14.35
N CYS A 68 -0.15 -7.99 14.29
CA CYS A 68 0.79 -7.45 15.26
C CYS A 68 0.14 -6.34 16.09
N SER A 69 0.49 -6.25 17.36
CA SER A 69 0.04 -5.18 18.26
C SER A 69 1.10 -4.12 18.52
N GLN A 70 2.37 -4.42 18.22
CA GLN A 70 3.48 -3.46 18.31
C GLN A 70 4.24 -3.42 16.98
N VAL A 71 4.55 -2.21 16.53
CA VAL A 71 5.25 -1.97 15.27
C VAL A 71 6.42 -1.02 15.47
N SER A 72 7.59 -1.36 14.95
CA SER A 72 8.74 -0.48 14.91
C SER A 72 9.29 -0.33 13.49
N PHE A 73 9.71 0.88 13.12
CA PHE A 73 10.33 1.23 11.86
C PHE A 73 11.76 1.71 12.11
N SER A 74 12.67 1.50 11.16
CA SER A 74 14.04 2.06 11.21
C SER A 74 14.10 3.56 10.89
N PHE A 75 12.96 4.23 10.85
CA PHE A 75 12.79 5.61 10.40
C PHE A 75 11.60 6.27 11.09
N PRO A 76 11.64 7.60 11.34
CA PRO A 76 10.52 8.29 11.98
C PRO A 76 9.35 8.48 11.03
N ILE A 77 8.13 8.37 11.55
CA ILE A 77 6.88 8.72 10.85
C ILE A 77 6.22 9.93 11.50
N SER A 78 5.37 10.64 10.75
CA SER A 78 4.59 11.75 11.30
C SER A 78 3.60 11.26 12.37
N GLN A 79 3.24 12.15 13.29
CA GLN A 79 2.20 11.88 14.28
C GLN A 79 0.87 11.49 13.62
N HIS A 80 0.51 12.15 12.52
CA HIS A 80 -0.72 11.86 11.77
C HIS A 80 -0.75 10.43 11.24
N CYS A 81 0.34 9.98 10.62
CA CYS A 81 0.47 8.61 10.14
C CYS A 81 0.35 7.61 11.30
N ALA A 82 1.09 7.85 12.39
CA ALA A 82 1.06 7.00 13.58
C ALA A 82 -0.36 6.87 14.18
N ASP A 83 -1.10 7.97 14.31
CA ASP A 83 -2.46 7.98 14.85
C ASP A 83 -3.43 7.16 13.98
N LEU A 84 -3.38 7.33 12.66
CA LEU A 84 -4.22 6.57 11.73
C LEU A 84 -3.88 5.08 11.72
N LEU A 85 -2.59 4.72 11.78
CA LEU A 85 -2.16 3.33 11.85
C LEU A 85 -2.59 2.69 13.18
N ARG A 86 -2.40 3.35 14.33
CA ARG A 86 -2.89 2.85 15.63
C ARG A 86 -4.38 2.61 15.60
N LEU A 87 -5.16 3.59 15.10
CA LEU A 87 -6.61 3.49 15.04
C LEU A 87 -7.09 2.37 14.12
N HIS A 88 -6.51 2.19 12.93
CA HIS A 88 -6.97 1.19 11.97
C HIS A 88 -6.58 -0.24 12.35
N TYR A 89 -5.36 -0.43 12.85
CA TYR A 89 -4.80 -1.74 13.15
C TYR A 89 -4.96 -2.16 14.62
N GLY A 90 -5.38 -1.26 15.51
CA GLY A 90 -5.50 -1.53 16.93
C GLY A 90 -4.14 -1.69 17.62
N LEU A 91 -3.14 -0.94 17.15
CA LEU A 91 -1.77 -1.04 17.66
C LEU A 91 -1.68 -0.43 19.06
N VAL A 92 -1.02 -1.14 19.96
CA VAL A 92 -0.62 -0.64 21.28
C VAL A 92 0.52 0.35 21.12
N ASP A 93 1.45 0.08 20.21
CA ASP A 93 2.59 0.94 19.94
C ASP A 93 2.98 0.93 18.45
N VAL A 94 3.42 2.09 17.96
CA VAL A 94 3.94 2.29 16.59
C VAL A 94 4.96 3.43 16.60
N GLY A 95 6.15 3.21 16.05
CA GLY A 95 7.16 4.25 16.00
C GLY A 95 8.46 3.84 15.31
N PRO A 96 9.51 4.67 15.37
CA PRO A 96 9.56 5.94 16.09
C PRO A 96 8.63 6.99 15.46
N VAL A 97 8.03 7.83 16.30
CA VAL A 97 7.19 8.95 15.87
C VAL A 97 7.97 10.23 16.08
N ASP A 98 8.03 11.08 15.05
CA ASP A 98 8.55 12.44 15.16
C ASP A 98 7.39 13.43 14.98
N PRO A 99 6.93 14.08 16.06
CA PRO A 99 5.83 15.04 16.01
C PRO A 99 6.12 16.29 15.19
N SER A 100 7.38 16.57 14.85
CA SER A 100 7.78 17.71 14.03
C SER A 100 7.70 17.43 12.52
N LEU A 101 7.58 16.16 12.12
CA LEU A 101 7.39 15.80 10.72
C LEU A 101 6.00 16.19 10.25
N GLU A 102 5.96 16.98 9.18
CA GLU A 102 4.74 17.24 8.44
C GLU A 102 4.23 15.93 7.82
N PRO A 103 2.91 15.66 7.88
CA PRO A 103 2.34 14.53 7.17
C PRO A 103 2.56 14.65 5.65
N ARG A 104 2.62 13.51 4.96
CA ARG A 104 2.69 13.52 3.49
C ARG A 104 1.54 14.35 2.91
N ARG A 105 1.88 15.25 1.98
CA ARG A 105 0.89 16.00 1.20
C ARG A 105 0.42 15.19 -0.01
N PRO A 106 -0.88 15.20 -0.33
CA PRO A 106 -1.37 14.53 -1.53
C PRO A 106 -0.76 15.16 -2.78
N GLY A 107 -0.49 14.31 -3.78
CA GLY A 107 -0.03 14.75 -5.09
C GLY A 107 -1.16 15.31 -5.96
N ARG A 108 -1.01 15.22 -7.29
CA ARG A 108 -1.99 15.73 -8.26
C ARG A 108 -2.79 14.64 -8.97
N PHE A 109 -2.24 13.45 -9.13
CA PHE A 109 -2.81 12.43 -10.01
C PHE A 109 -3.64 11.37 -9.27
N LEU A 110 -4.66 10.86 -9.94
CA LEU A 110 -5.28 9.59 -9.57
C LEU A 110 -4.39 8.44 -10.04
N GLY A 111 -4.03 7.52 -9.15
CA GLY A 111 -3.37 6.26 -9.50
C GLY A 111 -4.39 5.14 -9.77
N LEU A 112 -4.35 4.54 -10.95
CA LEU A 112 -5.04 3.29 -11.25
C LEU A 112 -4.10 2.11 -11.01
N MET A 113 -4.53 1.21 -10.13
CA MET A 113 -3.89 -0.09 -9.93
C MET A 113 -4.37 -1.08 -10.99
N LEU A 114 -3.53 -1.34 -11.99
CA LEU A 114 -3.85 -2.17 -13.14
C LEU A 114 -3.22 -3.57 -12.98
N SER A 115 -4.04 -4.63 -12.94
CA SER A 115 -3.53 -6.02 -12.89
C SER A 115 -3.58 -6.74 -14.24
N GLY A 116 -4.30 -6.18 -15.22
CA GLY A 116 -4.61 -6.87 -16.47
C GLY A 116 -5.89 -7.73 -16.43
N GLY A 117 -6.54 -7.86 -15.27
CA GLY A 117 -7.86 -8.47 -15.16
C GLY A 117 -8.96 -7.58 -15.76
N PHE A 118 -10.06 -8.21 -16.22
CA PHE A 118 -11.16 -7.56 -16.94
C PHE A 118 -11.67 -6.29 -16.25
N ASP A 119 -11.89 -6.32 -14.94
CA ASP A 119 -12.42 -5.17 -14.19
C ASP A 119 -11.46 -3.99 -14.17
N SER A 120 -10.16 -4.24 -13.95
CA SER A 120 -9.14 -3.19 -13.98
C SER A 120 -8.94 -2.62 -15.39
N MET A 121 -9.15 -3.44 -16.42
CA MET A 121 -9.12 -2.99 -17.81
C MET A 121 -10.35 -2.14 -18.18
N ALA A 122 -11.55 -2.54 -17.72
CA ALA A 122 -12.76 -1.76 -17.90
C ALA A 122 -12.64 -0.38 -17.22
N LEU A 123 -12.11 -0.36 -15.99
CA LEU A 123 -11.83 0.89 -15.28
C LEU A 123 -10.81 1.75 -16.02
N TRP A 124 -9.74 1.15 -16.56
CA TRP A 124 -8.77 1.87 -17.39
C TRP A 124 -9.43 2.55 -18.60
N LEU A 125 -10.32 1.85 -19.32
CA LEU A 125 -11.06 2.41 -20.46
C LEU A 125 -11.95 3.59 -20.06
N VAL A 126 -12.67 3.45 -18.95
CA VAL A 126 -13.51 4.52 -18.40
C VAL A 126 -12.67 5.74 -18.02
N LEU A 127 -11.60 5.54 -17.24
CA LEU A 127 -10.70 6.62 -16.83
C LEU A 127 -10.03 7.28 -18.04
N ARG A 128 -9.60 6.50 -19.05
CA ARG A 128 -9.04 7.04 -20.28
C ARG A 128 -10.04 7.90 -21.04
N ARG A 129 -11.31 7.49 -21.09
CA ARG A 129 -12.38 8.22 -21.77
C ARG A 129 -12.77 9.52 -21.06
N VAL A 130 -12.71 9.53 -19.73
CA VAL A 130 -13.16 10.66 -18.87
C VAL A 130 -12.03 11.63 -18.55
N LEU A 131 -10.85 11.12 -18.17
CA LEU A 131 -9.71 11.91 -17.70
C LEU A 131 -8.58 12.04 -18.73
N GLY A 132 -8.64 11.32 -19.85
CA GLY A 132 -7.56 11.33 -20.85
C GLY A 132 -6.25 10.79 -20.27
N ASP A 133 -5.22 11.64 -20.23
CA ASP A 133 -3.90 11.35 -19.64
C ASP A 133 -3.75 11.83 -18.18
N ALA A 134 -4.80 12.39 -17.57
CA ALA A 134 -4.77 12.96 -16.21
C ALA A 134 -4.88 11.91 -15.08
N PHE A 135 -4.31 10.72 -15.27
CA PHE A 135 -4.19 9.68 -14.26
C PHE A 135 -2.92 8.85 -14.52
N LYS A 136 -2.46 8.13 -13.50
CA LYS A 136 -1.24 7.32 -13.54
C LYS A 136 -1.58 5.84 -13.48
N VAL A 137 -0.92 5.04 -14.30
CA VAL A 137 -1.09 3.57 -14.28
C VAL A 137 0.05 2.95 -13.48
N VAL A 138 -0.30 2.27 -12.38
CA VAL A 138 0.61 1.56 -11.48
C VAL A 138 0.37 0.06 -11.60
N THR A 139 1.40 -0.71 -11.92
CA THR A 139 1.34 -2.18 -12.00
C THR A 139 2.29 -2.82 -10.99
N THR A 140 1.93 -3.99 -10.48
CA THR A 140 2.79 -4.81 -9.62
C THR A 140 3.10 -6.14 -10.32
N GLU A 141 4.36 -6.56 -10.29
CA GLU A 141 4.84 -7.82 -10.86
C GLU A 141 5.34 -8.75 -9.74
N PHE A 142 4.59 -9.81 -9.44
CA PHE A 142 4.89 -10.75 -8.34
C PHE A 142 5.86 -11.89 -8.71
N GLY A 143 6.52 -11.81 -9.87
CA GLY A 143 7.44 -12.83 -10.38
C GLY A 143 6.79 -13.93 -11.24
N ARG A 144 7.54 -15.02 -11.49
CA ARG A 144 7.23 -16.02 -12.55
C ARG A 144 5.88 -16.74 -12.40
N GLY A 145 5.37 -16.87 -11.17
CA GLY A 145 4.06 -17.50 -10.93
C GLY A 145 2.87 -16.71 -11.43
N PHE A 146 3.06 -15.42 -11.79
CA PHE A 146 2.00 -14.47 -12.12
C PHE A 146 2.17 -13.83 -13.50
N SER A 147 2.89 -14.49 -14.41
CA SER A 147 3.19 -13.95 -15.75
C SER A 147 1.95 -13.67 -16.61
N PHE A 148 0.79 -14.25 -16.27
CA PHE A 148 -0.47 -13.98 -16.98
C PHE A 148 -0.95 -12.54 -16.78
N GLU A 149 -0.81 -11.97 -15.57
CA GLU A 149 -1.15 -10.58 -15.27
C GLU A 149 -0.35 -9.63 -16.16
N ALA A 150 0.97 -9.88 -16.26
CA ALA A 150 1.88 -9.10 -17.09
C ALA A 150 1.45 -9.06 -18.57
N ARG A 151 1.03 -10.21 -19.12
CA ARG A 151 0.52 -10.26 -20.51
C ARG A 151 -0.71 -9.36 -20.69
N GLY A 152 -1.61 -9.36 -19.72
CA GLY A 152 -2.85 -8.58 -19.76
C GLY A 152 -2.64 -7.07 -19.88
N TYR A 153 -1.59 -6.52 -19.26
CA TYR A 153 -1.33 -5.07 -19.32
C TYR A 153 -0.15 -4.64 -20.22
N THR A 154 0.58 -5.57 -20.85
CA THR A 154 1.76 -5.23 -21.68
C THR A 154 1.49 -4.22 -22.81
N GLN A 155 0.27 -4.19 -23.34
CA GLN A 155 -0.13 -3.30 -24.44
C GLN A 155 -0.50 -1.89 -23.97
N PHE A 156 -0.58 -1.66 -22.65
CA PHE A 156 -1.05 -0.42 -22.07
C PHE A 156 0.13 0.41 -21.57
N ARG A 157 -0.01 1.74 -21.66
CA ARG A 157 0.94 2.67 -21.06
C ARG A 157 0.94 2.49 -19.56
N ARG A 158 2.12 2.35 -18.98
CA ARG A 158 2.37 2.23 -17.54
C ARG A 158 3.26 3.37 -17.11
N ASP A 159 2.89 4.06 -16.04
CA ASP A 159 3.73 5.09 -15.44
C ASP A 159 4.69 4.47 -14.41
N VAL A 160 4.22 3.44 -13.71
CA VAL A 160 5.01 2.67 -12.74
C VAL A 160 4.76 1.18 -12.95
N SER A 161 5.85 0.40 -12.97
CA SER A 161 5.83 -1.05 -12.87
C SER A 161 6.83 -1.49 -11.82
N CYS A 162 6.34 -2.07 -10.72
CA CYS A 162 7.17 -2.52 -9.61
C CYS A 162 7.20 -4.03 -9.56
N ARG A 163 8.38 -4.63 -9.75
CA ARG A 163 8.59 -6.05 -9.43
C ARG A 163 8.79 -6.21 -7.93
N THR A 164 8.25 -7.27 -7.35
CA THR A 164 8.39 -7.57 -5.92
C THR A 164 8.25 -9.06 -5.63
N ASN A 165 8.81 -9.49 -4.50
CA ASN A 165 8.76 -10.87 -4.02
C ASN A 165 7.83 -11.07 -2.81
N PHE A 166 7.17 -10.03 -2.27
CA PHE A 166 6.46 -10.13 -0.98
C PHE A 166 5.35 -11.19 -0.97
N ARG A 167 4.70 -11.44 -2.12
CA ARG A 167 3.65 -12.47 -2.23
C ARG A 167 4.22 -13.87 -2.08
N SER A 168 5.37 -14.15 -2.70
CA SER A 168 6.07 -15.44 -2.54
C SER A 168 6.59 -15.66 -1.12
N LYS A 169 6.68 -14.59 -0.33
CA LYS A 169 7.07 -14.57 1.08
C LYS A 169 5.88 -14.62 2.06
N GLY A 170 4.64 -14.78 1.56
CA GLY A 170 3.44 -14.90 2.41
C GLY A 170 2.88 -13.57 2.94
N PHE A 171 3.34 -12.42 2.43
CA PHE A 171 2.86 -11.10 2.85
C PHE A 171 1.62 -10.62 2.07
N ALA A 172 0.98 -11.51 1.31
CA ALA A 172 -0.27 -11.21 0.59
C ALA A 172 -1.53 -11.66 1.36
N ASP A 173 -1.38 -12.45 2.42
CA ASP A 173 -2.52 -13.15 3.03
C ASP A 173 -3.23 -12.34 4.13
N GLN A 174 -2.54 -11.37 4.71
CA GLN A 174 -2.95 -10.73 5.97
C GLN A 174 -3.48 -9.30 5.80
N GLY A 175 -3.50 -8.76 4.59
CA GLY A 175 -3.88 -7.36 4.42
C GLY A 175 -4.20 -6.91 2.99
N ARG A 176 -4.23 -5.59 2.82
CA ARG A 176 -4.52 -4.90 1.56
C ARG A 176 -3.26 -4.79 0.72
N PHE A 177 -2.57 -5.91 0.52
CA PHE A 177 -1.23 -5.93 -0.08
C PHE A 177 -1.16 -5.23 -1.44
N THR A 178 -2.27 -5.19 -2.17
CA THR A 178 -2.36 -4.46 -3.44
C THR A 178 -2.06 -2.96 -3.27
N ALA A 179 -2.37 -2.36 -2.12
CA ALA A 179 -2.10 -0.95 -1.83
C ALA A 179 -0.62 -0.66 -1.53
N ALA A 180 0.22 -1.66 -1.27
CA ALA A 180 1.61 -1.46 -0.88
C ALA A 180 2.40 -0.69 -1.96
N VAL A 181 2.33 -1.13 -3.22
CA VAL A 181 3.06 -0.50 -4.33
C VAL A 181 2.60 0.93 -4.62
N PRO A 182 1.30 1.24 -4.80
CA PRO A 182 0.91 2.62 -5.07
C PRO A 182 1.15 3.55 -3.87
N LEU A 183 1.11 3.06 -2.63
CA LEU A 183 1.59 3.83 -1.47
C LEU A 183 3.08 4.13 -1.60
N LEU A 184 3.90 3.11 -1.86
CA LEU A 184 5.35 3.26 -2.00
C LEU A 184 5.72 4.26 -3.12
N PHE A 185 4.98 4.27 -4.22
CA PHE A 185 5.21 5.17 -5.36
C PHE A 185 4.41 6.47 -5.29
N ALA A 186 3.77 6.78 -4.16
CA ALA A 186 2.87 7.92 -4.05
C ALA A 186 3.55 9.27 -4.34
N ASP A 187 4.77 9.46 -3.85
CA ASP A 187 5.54 10.69 -4.09
C ASP A 187 6.15 10.69 -5.49
N TYR A 188 6.83 9.60 -5.86
CA TYR A 188 7.46 9.45 -7.18
C TYR A 188 6.48 9.66 -8.35
N ALA A 189 5.26 9.11 -8.25
CA ALA A 189 4.23 9.24 -9.28
C ALA A 189 3.25 10.41 -9.02
N ASP A 190 3.49 11.23 -7.98
CA ASP A 190 2.69 12.41 -7.64
C ASP A 190 1.19 12.06 -7.46
N LEU A 191 0.91 11.01 -6.69
CA LEU A 191 -0.43 10.47 -6.48
C LEU A 191 -1.17 11.22 -5.36
N ALA A 192 -2.35 11.73 -5.67
CA ALA A 192 -3.31 12.27 -4.68
C ALA A 192 -4.22 11.18 -4.12
N ALA A 193 -4.56 10.23 -4.99
CA ALA A 193 -5.55 9.22 -4.74
C ALA A 193 -5.23 7.93 -5.47
N VAL A 194 -5.85 6.83 -5.06
CA VAL A 194 -5.77 5.55 -5.77
C VAL A 194 -7.13 4.93 -6.00
N THR A 195 -7.23 4.15 -7.07
CA THR A 195 -8.39 3.32 -7.39
C THR A 195 -7.93 1.97 -7.96
N THR A 196 -8.77 0.95 -7.82
CA THR A 196 -8.48 -0.42 -8.28
C THR A 196 -9.74 -1.04 -8.87
N GLY A 197 -9.59 -1.87 -9.90
CA GLY A 197 -10.69 -2.68 -10.43
C GLY A 197 -11.01 -3.93 -9.60
N HIS A 198 -10.21 -4.30 -8.60
CA HIS A 198 -10.26 -5.63 -7.97
C HIS A 198 -11.25 -5.79 -6.82
N HIS A 199 -12.03 -4.76 -6.52
CA HIS A 199 -12.85 -4.77 -5.30
C HIS A 199 -14.14 -5.61 -5.38
N PHE A 200 -14.42 -6.30 -6.48
CA PHE A 200 -15.60 -7.15 -6.57
C PHE A 200 -15.42 -8.57 -6.00
N VAL A 201 -14.19 -9.03 -5.76
CA VAL A 201 -13.93 -10.42 -5.30
C VAL A 201 -13.61 -10.52 -3.81
N HIS A 202 -13.26 -9.42 -3.16
CA HIS A 202 -13.28 -9.39 -1.69
C HIS A 202 -14.75 -9.42 -1.26
N THR A 203 -15.10 -10.39 -0.40
CA THR A 203 -16.41 -10.55 0.26
C THR A 203 -17.15 -9.23 0.28
N PRO A 204 -18.38 -9.10 -0.29
CA PRO A 204 -19.08 -7.81 -0.36
C PRO A 204 -18.96 -7.15 1.00
N LEU A 205 -18.12 -6.11 1.05
CA LEU A 205 -17.52 -5.63 2.30
C LEU A 205 -18.58 -5.13 3.29
N SER A 206 -19.77 -4.93 2.77
CA SER A 206 -21.03 -4.87 3.47
C SER A 206 -22.10 -4.67 2.40
N ILE A 207 -23.31 -5.19 2.62
CA ILE A 207 -24.51 -4.52 2.09
C ILE A 207 -24.88 -3.51 3.19
N ASP A 208 -24.09 -2.45 3.32
CA ASP A 208 -24.42 -1.39 4.27
C ASP A 208 -25.74 -0.76 3.82
N SER A 209 -26.68 -0.66 4.74
CA SER A 209 -27.98 -0.08 4.47
C SER A 209 -27.84 1.42 4.20
N MET A 210 -28.05 1.82 2.95
CA MET A 210 -28.15 3.25 2.57
C MET A 210 -29.32 3.96 3.26
N ARG A 211 -30.27 3.22 3.86
CA ARG A 211 -31.44 3.77 4.54
C ARG A 211 -31.15 4.17 6.00
N GLU A 212 -30.20 3.49 6.64
CA GLU A 212 -29.97 3.64 8.09
C GLU A 212 -29.00 4.78 8.42
N GLY A 213 -28.41 5.44 7.41
CA GLY A 213 -27.53 6.60 7.60
C GLY A 213 -26.22 6.30 8.33
N GLY A 214 -25.89 5.02 8.55
CA GLY A 214 -24.63 4.60 9.13
C GLY A 214 -23.44 4.93 8.23
N ARG A 215 -22.28 5.20 8.84
CA ARG A 215 -21.01 5.34 8.09
C ARG A 215 -20.65 3.98 7.47
N PHE A 216 -20.37 3.99 6.17
CA PHE A 216 -19.98 2.78 5.46
C PHE A 216 -18.67 2.19 6.00
N LEU A 217 -18.66 0.87 6.23
CA LEU A 217 -17.49 0.17 6.78
C LEU A 217 -16.27 0.25 5.86
N PHE A 218 -16.49 0.32 4.54
CA PHE A 218 -15.40 0.44 3.57
C PHE A 218 -14.62 1.77 3.73
N LEU A 219 -15.17 2.80 4.38
CA LEU A 219 -14.46 4.06 4.62
C LEU A 219 -13.40 3.92 5.72
N ASP A 220 -13.59 3.01 6.66
CA ASP A 220 -12.62 2.74 7.74
C ASP A 220 -11.42 1.94 7.25
N GLU A 221 -11.66 1.24 6.16
CA GLU A 221 -10.74 0.43 5.41
C GLU A 221 -9.74 1.25 4.58
N ASP A 222 -10.02 2.54 4.36
CA ASP A 222 -9.13 3.45 3.63
C ASP A 222 -8.11 4.15 4.53
N ARG A 223 -8.17 3.95 5.84
CA ARG A 223 -7.25 4.57 6.81
C ARG A 223 -5.77 4.29 6.53
N PRO A 224 -5.33 3.09 6.09
CA PRO A 224 -3.93 2.89 5.70
C PRO A 224 -3.52 3.75 4.51
N LEU A 225 -4.41 3.96 3.53
CA LEU A 225 -4.14 4.86 2.42
C LEU A 225 -3.99 6.30 2.92
N GLN A 226 -4.91 6.73 3.79
CA GLN A 226 -4.89 8.06 4.39
C GLN A 226 -3.64 8.30 5.25
N ALA A 227 -3.17 7.27 5.96
CA ALA A 227 -1.93 7.32 6.73
C ALA A 227 -0.71 7.62 5.86
N GLY A 228 -0.71 7.15 4.60
CA GLY A 228 0.28 7.52 3.58
C GLY A 228 -0.11 8.73 2.73
N GLY A 229 -1.03 9.57 3.19
CA GLY A 229 -1.48 10.77 2.47
C GLY A 229 -2.22 10.51 1.15
N LEU A 230 -2.73 9.29 0.93
CA LEU A 230 -3.55 8.94 -0.22
C LEU A 230 -5.02 8.90 0.16
N THR A 231 -5.87 9.42 -0.72
CA THR A 231 -7.31 9.21 -0.63
C THR A 231 -7.73 8.06 -1.54
N LYS A 232 -8.77 7.31 -1.17
CA LYS A 232 -9.38 6.38 -2.12
C LYS A 232 -10.45 7.13 -2.90
N SER A 233 -10.30 7.20 -4.22
CA SER A 233 -11.35 7.78 -5.06
C SER A 233 -12.41 6.72 -5.31
N ILE A 234 -13.60 6.95 -4.74
CA ILE A 234 -14.78 6.16 -5.05
C ILE A 234 -15.46 6.88 -6.21
N SER A 235 -15.34 6.29 -7.39
CA SER A 235 -16.17 6.65 -8.53
C SER A 235 -17.60 6.16 -8.24
N CYS A 236 -18.39 6.99 -7.54
CA CYS A 236 -19.84 6.87 -7.62
C CYS A 236 -20.25 7.40 -9.00
N ALA A 237 -20.30 6.52 -9.99
CA ALA A 237 -21.00 6.84 -11.23
C ALA A 237 -22.49 6.99 -10.86
N GLY A 238 -22.95 8.23 -10.80
CA GLY A 238 -24.38 8.57 -10.70
C GLY A 238 -25.05 8.49 -12.06
#